data_AF-A0A482UEY3-F1
#
_entry.id   AF-A0A482UEY3-F1
#
_cell.length_a   1.000
_cell.length_b   1.000
_cell.length_c   1.000
_cell.angle_alpha   90.00
_cell.angle_beta   90.00
_cell.angle_gamma   90.00
#
_symmetry.space_group_name_H-M   'P 1'
#
loop_
_entity.id
_entity.type
_entity.pdbx_description
1 polymer ?
#
loop_
_entity_poly.entity_id
_entity_poly.type
_entity_poly.pdbx_seq_one_letter_code
_entity_poly.pdbx_strand_id
1 'polypeptide(L)'
;GVEVRVNEEGWVIDLSGPTSPPTRPEGVSGFEGALQVLHVILTDFKFERDAFQRAQQGAHESFISSLRSLESACAEGLVYSLTQAQPRLLTPNHQQIDHLSLETVERAVKDMLKTENLELTVSADLSLEEIESFVLKYVGTVPPSQGKHVLRGTQDVLEEMRMKTVRPSVKVCMCMYMCLCMGRTHII
;
A
#
# COMPACT_ATOMS: atom_id res chain seq x y z
N GLY A 1 13.47 -4.33 7.44
CA GLY A 1 12.19 -4.18 8.14
C GLY A 1 11.06 -4.13 7.13
N VAL A 2 9.85 -4.37 7.60
CA VAL A 2 8.62 -4.20 6.83
C VAL A 2 7.86 -3.06 7.46
N GLU A 3 7.58 -2.01 6.69
CA GLU A 3 6.76 -0.89 7.13
C GLU A 3 5.61 -0.72 6.14
N VAL A 4 4.39 -0.68 6.64
CA VAL A 4 3.19 -0.45 5.83
C VAL A 4 2.60 0.88 6.25
N ARG A 5 2.49 1.81 5.31
CA ARG A 5 1.87 3.11 5.49
C ARG A 5 0.67 3.22 4.57
N VAL A 6 -0.40 3.79 5.07
CA VAL A 6 -1.56 4.15 4.27
C VAL A 6 -1.66 5.67 4.30
N ASN A 7 -1.63 6.29 3.12
CA ASN A 7 -1.82 7.73 2.97
C ASN A 7 -3.01 7.99 2.02
N GLU A 8 -3.31 9.26 1.78
CA GLU A 8 -4.40 9.67 0.88
C GLU A 8 -4.15 9.26 -0.58
N GLU A 9 -2.89 9.01 -0.94
CA GLU A 9 -2.47 8.63 -2.30
C GLU A 9 -2.53 7.12 -2.53
N GLY A 10 -2.41 6.31 -1.47
CA GLY A 10 -2.40 4.86 -1.57
C GLY A 10 -1.82 4.11 -0.38
N TRP A 11 -1.54 2.82 -0.61
CA TRP A 11 -0.84 1.96 0.33
C TRP A 11 0.62 1.86 -0.08
N VAL A 12 1.52 2.25 0.82
CA VAL A 12 2.97 2.16 0.65
C VAL A 12 3.50 1.05 1.54
N ILE A 13 4.08 0.02 0.93
CA ILE A 13 4.68 -1.11 1.63
C ILE A 13 6.20 -1.04 1.43
N ASP A 14 6.88 -0.44 2.41
CA ASP A 14 8.33 -0.33 2.45
C ASP A 14 8.96 -1.61 2.98
N LEU A 15 9.54 -2.39 2.06
CA LEU A 15 10.30 -3.60 2.38
C LEU A 15 11.80 -3.32 2.27
N SER A 16 12.50 -3.45 3.41
CA SER A 16 13.95 -3.28 3.50
C SER A 16 14.63 -4.53 4.05
N GLY A 17 15.75 -4.91 3.45
CA GLY A 17 16.54 -6.06 3.86
C GLY A 17 17.95 -6.01 3.29
N PRO A 18 18.89 -6.80 3.83
CA PRO A 18 20.23 -6.91 3.26
C PRO A 18 20.17 -7.58 1.87
N THR A 19 20.86 -6.99 0.89
CA THR A 19 21.03 -7.59 -0.45
C THR A 19 22.19 -8.58 -0.51
N SER A 20 22.97 -8.67 0.56
CA SER A 20 24.11 -9.59 0.64
C SER A 20 23.67 -11.03 0.35
N PRO A 21 24.52 -11.81 -0.34
CA PRO A 21 24.23 -13.21 -0.57
C PRO A 21 24.03 -13.94 0.75
N PRO A 22 23.17 -14.97 0.76
CA PRO A 22 22.84 -15.72 1.96
C PRO A 22 24.10 -16.35 2.56
N THR A 23 24.24 -16.30 3.88
CA THR A 23 25.38 -16.90 4.60
C THR A 23 25.39 -18.42 4.52
N ARG A 24 24.25 -19.03 4.13
CA ARG A 24 24.10 -20.46 3.88
C ARG A 24 23.78 -20.70 2.41
N PRO A 25 24.28 -21.79 1.81
CA PRO A 25 24.05 -22.11 0.39
C PRO A 25 22.57 -22.34 0.04
N GLU A 26 21.73 -22.67 1.02
CA GLU A 26 20.26 -22.80 0.86
C GLU A 26 19.48 -21.62 1.45
N GLY A 27 20.16 -20.52 1.81
CA GLY A 27 19.51 -19.37 2.42
C GLY A 27 18.81 -18.49 1.39
N VAL A 28 17.72 -17.86 1.81
CA VAL A 28 17.02 -16.83 1.03
C VAL A 28 17.74 -15.50 1.24
N SER A 29 17.97 -14.73 0.17
CA SER A 29 18.53 -13.37 0.30
C SER A 29 17.51 -12.44 0.97
N GLY A 30 17.96 -11.35 1.62
CA GLY A 30 17.01 -10.42 2.23
C GLY A 30 16.06 -9.77 1.21
N PHE A 31 16.52 -9.59 -0.03
CA PHE A 31 15.70 -9.13 -1.15
C PHE A 31 14.65 -10.16 -1.58
N GLU A 32 15.06 -11.42 -1.74
CA GLU A 32 14.13 -12.50 -2.08
C GLU A 32 13.08 -12.71 -0.97
N GLY A 33 13.50 -12.62 0.30
CA GLY A 33 12.59 -12.70 1.44
C GLY A 33 11.58 -11.54 1.49
N ALA A 34 11.99 -10.33 1.10
CA ALA A 34 11.07 -9.20 0.95
C ALA A 34 10.01 -9.49 -0.12
N LEU A 35 10.41 -9.97 -1.30
CA LEU A 35 9.47 -10.31 -2.37
C LEU A 35 8.55 -11.49 -2.00
N GLN A 36 9.01 -12.45 -1.19
CA GLN A 36 8.17 -13.51 -0.64
C GLN A 36 7.07 -12.95 0.27
N VAL A 37 7.43 -12.01 1.16
CA VAL A 37 6.44 -11.33 2.02
C VAL A 37 5.43 -10.55 1.18
N LEU A 38 5.90 -9.81 0.17
CA LEU A 38 5.03 -9.10 -0.77
C LEU A 38 4.06 -10.06 -1.48
N HIS A 39 4.57 -11.20 -1.97
CA HIS A 39 3.74 -12.21 -2.63
C HIS A 39 2.62 -12.73 -1.71
N VAL A 40 2.93 -13.02 -0.45
CA VAL A 40 1.93 -13.48 0.53
C VAL A 40 0.89 -12.40 0.80
N ILE A 41 1.30 -11.13 0.91
CA ILE A 41 0.37 -10.01 1.10
C ILE A 41 -0.58 -9.87 -0.10
N LEU A 42 -0.11 -10.10 -1.31
CA LEU A 42 -0.94 -10.00 -2.52
C LEU A 42 -1.85 -11.22 -2.75
N THR A 43 -1.49 -12.40 -2.23
CA THR A 43 -2.18 -13.67 -2.56
C THR A 43 -3.02 -14.24 -1.42
N ASP A 44 -2.50 -14.27 -0.19
CA ASP A 44 -3.12 -14.92 0.98
C ASP A 44 -3.07 -14.01 2.21
N PHE A 45 -3.48 -12.75 2.05
CA PHE A 45 -3.58 -11.84 3.19
C PHE A 45 -4.70 -12.29 4.15
N LYS A 46 -4.33 -12.56 5.41
CA LYS A 46 -5.25 -13.02 6.45
C LYS A 46 -5.77 -11.86 7.29
N PHE A 47 -7.09 -11.72 7.30
CA PHE A 47 -7.79 -10.74 8.13
C PHE A 47 -8.21 -11.39 9.46
N GLU A 48 -7.60 -10.94 10.54
CA GLU A 48 -7.91 -11.42 11.90
C GLU A 48 -8.78 -10.42 12.65
N ARG A 49 -9.75 -10.94 13.42
CA ARG A 49 -10.66 -10.10 14.24
C ARG A 49 -9.90 -9.28 15.27
N ASP A 50 -8.91 -9.87 15.93
CA ASP A 50 -8.13 -9.20 16.97
C ASP A 50 -7.26 -8.08 16.37
N ALA A 51 -6.70 -8.30 15.18
CA ALA A 51 -5.96 -7.27 14.45
C ALA A 51 -6.88 -6.11 14.03
N PHE A 52 -8.09 -6.43 13.59
CA PHE A 52 -9.11 -5.44 13.26
C PHE A 52 -9.52 -4.58 14.47
N GLN A 53 -9.78 -5.19 15.63
CA GLN A 53 -10.10 -4.44 16.85
C GLN A 53 -8.98 -3.49 17.26
N ARG A 54 -7.72 -3.91 17.14
CA ARG A 54 -6.57 -3.01 17.40
C ARG A 54 -6.49 -1.88 16.39
N ALA A 55 -6.74 -2.14 15.10
CA ALA A 55 -6.77 -1.11 14.07
C ALA A 55 -7.90 -0.10 14.31
N GLN A 56 -9.09 -0.57 14.73
CA GLN A 56 -10.24 0.26 15.09
C GLN A 56 -9.92 1.17 16.28
N GLN A 57 -9.29 0.62 17.32
CA GLN A 57 -8.81 1.40 18.46
C GLN A 57 -7.77 2.45 18.03
N GLY A 58 -6.81 2.09 17.18
CA GLY A 58 -5.83 3.03 16.63
C GLY A 58 -6.47 4.14 15.79
N ALA A 59 -7.55 3.85 15.07
CA ALA A 59 -8.31 4.85 14.33
C ALA A 59 -9.01 5.86 15.27
N HIS A 60 -9.60 5.39 16.38
CA HIS A 60 -10.16 6.29 17.40
C HIS A 60 -9.11 7.18 18.04
N GLU A 61 -7.93 6.63 18.36
CA GLU A 61 -6.82 7.40 18.92
C GLU A 61 -6.31 8.45 17.94
N SER A 62 -6.22 8.09 16.65
CA SER A 62 -5.84 9.01 15.58
C SER A 62 -6.83 10.16 15.45
N PHE A 63 -8.14 9.87 15.47
CA PHE A 63 -9.18 10.89 15.44
C PHE A 63 -9.09 11.85 16.65
N ILE A 64 -8.91 11.33 17.86
CA ILE A 64 -8.75 12.16 19.07
C ILE A 64 -7.48 13.01 18.98
N SER A 65 -6.39 12.45 18.45
CA SER A 65 -5.13 13.16 18.25
C SER A 65 -5.32 14.36 17.29
N SER A 66 -6.01 14.15 16.17
CA SER A 66 -6.32 15.20 15.19
C SER A 66 -7.11 16.35 15.82
N LEU A 67 -8.10 16.05 16.67
CA LEU A 67 -8.89 17.09 17.35
C LEU A 67 -8.10 17.92 18.36
N ARG A 68 -7.01 17.37 18.93
CA ARG A 68 -6.17 18.07 19.91
C ARG A 68 -5.14 18.99 19.25
N SER A 69 -4.82 18.75 17.98
CA SER A 69 -3.89 19.56 17.21
C SER A 69 -4.64 20.71 16.53
N LEU A 70 -4.25 21.96 16.86
CA LEU A 70 -4.85 23.14 16.23
C LEU A 70 -4.59 23.16 14.72
N GLU A 71 -3.40 22.73 14.28
CA GLU A 71 -3.05 22.64 12.87
C GLU A 71 -3.96 21.65 12.14
N SER A 72 -4.13 20.45 12.70
CA SER A 72 -4.97 19.40 12.12
C SER A 72 -6.44 19.81 12.11
N ALA A 73 -6.94 20.43 13.19
CA ALA A 73 -8.31 20.94 13.25
C ALA A 73 -8.56 22.08 12.23
N CYS A 74 -7.60 22.98 12.03
CA CYS A 74 -7.69 24.01 10.99
C CYS A 74 -7.67 23.41 9.59
N ALA A 75 -6.80 22.44 9.33
CA ALA A 75 -6.74 21.73 8.05
C ALA A 75 -8.06 20.99 7.75
N GLU A 76 -8.62 20.27 8.72
CA GLU A 76 -9.92 19.61 8.58
C GLU A 76 -11.05 20.61 8.32
N GLY A 77 -11.05 21.77 8.99
CA GLY A 77 -12.02 22.84 8.75
C GLY A 77 -11.94 23.42 7.33
N LEU A 78 -10.73 23.54 6.78
CA LEU A 78 -10.51 23.95 5.39
C LEU A 78 -11.01 22.87 4.42
N VAL A 79 -10.64 21.61 4.63
CA VAL A 79 -11.12 20.50 3.79
C VAL A 79 -12.65 20.41 3.82
N TYR A 80 -13.26 20.54 5.00
CA TYR A 80 -14.71 20.56 5.15
C TYR A 80 -15.37 21.67 4.31
N SER A 81 -14.82 22.88 4.39
CA SER A 81 -15.34 24.05 3.66
C SER A 81 -15.13 23.93 2.14
N LEU A 82 -13.99 23.42 1.70
CA LEU A 82 -13.64 23.27 0.29
C LEU A 82 -14.39 22.13 -0.39
N THR A 83 -14.65 21.04 0.35
CA THR A 83 -15.28 19.83 -0.19
C THR A 83 -16.79 19.79 0.00
N GLN A 84 -17.39 20.84 0.59
CA GLN A 84 -18.81 20.88 0.97
C GLN A 84 -19.21 19.67 1.83
N ALA A 85 -18.33 19.30 2.76
CA ALA A 85 -18.52 18.16 3.65
C ALA A 85 -18.73 16.81 2.94
N GLN A 86 -18.12 16.58 1.76
CA GLN A 86 -18.20 15.28 1.10
C GLN A 86 -17.64 14.17 2.01
N PRO A 87 -18.45 13.17 2.42
CA PRO A 87 -18.04 12.20 3.45
C PRO A 87 -16.78 11.39 3.10
N ARG A 88 -16.49 11.21 1.81
CA ARG A 88 -15.32 10.46 1.32
C ARG A 88 -13.98 11.19 1.48
N LEU A 89 -14.01 12.49 1.76
CA LEU A 89 -12.83 13.36 1.86
C LEU A 89 -12.60 13.85 3.30
N LEU A 90 -13.39 13.36 4.25
CA LEU A 90 -13.32 13.74 5.65
C LEU A 90 -12.78 12.58 6.48
N THR A 91 -12.05 12.93 7.54
CA THR A 91 -11.65 11.98 8.58
C THR A 91 -12.89 11.31 9.17
N PRO A 92 -12.94 9.97 9.28
CA PRO A 92 -14.08 9.28 9.86
C PRO A 92 -14.20 9.59 11.36
N ASN A 93 -15.43 9.87 11.81
CA ASN A 93 -15.72 10.09 13.22
C ASN A 93 -15.87 8.78 14.01
N HIS A 94 -15.95 8.84 15.34
CA HIS A 94 -16.10 7.66 16.20
C HIS A 94 -17.25 6.74 15.77
N GLN A 95 -18.44 7.29 15.46
CA GLN A 95 -19.60 6.48 15.06
C GLN A 95 -19.34 5.75 13.74
N GLN A 96 -18.71 6.41 12.77
CA GLN A 96 -18.34 5.80 11.49
C GLN A 96 -17.32 4.68 11.68
N ILE A 97 -16.34 4.86 12.57
CA ILE A 97 -15.35 3.84 12.92
C ILE A 97 -16.03 2.64 13.60
N ASP A 98 -16.97 2.86 14.51
CA ASP A 98 -17.72 1.81 15.21
C ASP A 98 -18.60 0.96 14.27
N HIS A 99 -19.11 1.58 13.20
CA HIS A 99 -19.93 0.92 12.20
C HIS A 99 -19.13 0.08 11.18
N LEU A 100 -17.80 0.15 11.18
CA LEU A 100 -16.98 -0.68 10.30
C LEU A 100 -17.10 -2.16 10.69
N SER A 101 -17.38 -3.01 9.70
CA SER A 101 -17.33 -4.45 9.85
C SER A 101 -16.06 -5.02 9.20
N LEU A 102 -15.55 -6.11 9.77
CA LEU A 102 -14.37 -6.81 9.22
C LEU A 102 -14.57 -7.17 7.75
N GLU A 103 -15.77 -7.64 7.38
CA GLU A 103 -16.10 -8.01 6.00
C GLU A 103 -16.01 -6.80 5.04
N THR A 104 -16.47 -5.63 5.48
CA THR A 104 -16.41 -4.40 4.67
C THR A 104 -14.97 -3.97 4.45
N VAL A 105 -14.16 -4.02 5.51
CA VAL A 105 -12.73 -3.67 5.44
C VAL A 105 -11.97 -4.67 4.58
N GLU A 106 -12.19 -5.97 4.77
CA GLU A 106 -11.57 -7.02 3.97
C GLU A 106 -11.89 -6.83 2.47
N ARG A 107 -13.15 -6.56 2.15
CA ARG A 107 -13.55 -6.29 0.76
C ARG A 107 -12.86 -5.05 0.20
N ALA A 108 -12.82 -3.95 0.95
CA ALA A 108 -12.16 -2.73 0.53
C ALA A 108 -10.65 -2.94 0.31
N VAL A 109 -9.97 -3.60 1.23
CA VAL A 109 -8.53 -3.88 1.11
C VAL A 109 -8.24 -4.83 -0.05
N LYS A 110 -9.05 -5.87 -0.28
CA LYS A 110 -8.91 -6.77 -1.43
C LYS A 110 -9.16 -6.04 -2.77
N ASP A 111 -10.08 -5.10 -2.80
CA ASP A 111 -10.34 -4.28 -3.99
C ASP A 111 -9.17 -3.34 -4.30
N MET A 112 -8.47 -2.88 -3.26
CA MET A 112 -7.24 -2.11 -3.37
C MET A 112 -6.08 -2.99 -3.85
N LEU A 113 -5.84 -4.17 -3.25
CA LEU A 113 -4.71 -5.07 -3.56
C LEU A 113 -4.82 -5.82 -4.91
N LYS A 114 -5.19 -5.12 -5.98
CA LYS A 114 -5.24 -5.64 -7.35
C LYS A 114 -3.91 -5.45 -8.06
N THR A 115 -3.55 -6.41 -8.91
CA THR A 115 -2.31 -6.36 -9.70
C THR A 115 -2.24 -5.18 -10.66
N GLU A 116 -3.39 -4.68 -11.14
CA GLU A 116 -3.46 -3.51 -12.04
C GLU A 116 -3.11 -2.18 -11.37
N ASN A 117 -3.21 -2.13 -10.03
CA ASN A 117 -2.97 -0.93 -9.23
C ASN A 117 -1.59 -0.98 -8.53
N LEU A 118 -0.77 -1.97 -8.87
CA LEU A 118 0.51 -2.23 -8.24
C LEU A 118 1.64 -1.51 -8.97
N GLU A 119 2.26 -0.55 -8.32
CA GLU A 119 3.58 -0.03 -8.71
C GLU A 119 4.67 -0.71 -7.87
N LEU A 120 5.80 -1.05 -8.48
CA LEU A 120 6.95 -1.63 -7.78
C LEU A 120 8.20 -0.84 -8.13
N THR A 121 8.70 -0.06 -7.17
CA THR A 121 10.05 0.52 -7.23
C THR A 121 11.04 -0.44 -6.58
N VAL A 122 12.25 -0.63 -7.10
CA VAL A 122 13.30 -1.41 -6.44
C VAL A 122 14.60 -0.63 -6.45
N SER A 123 15.28 -0.56 -5.30
CA SER A 123 16.59 0.08 -5.16
C SER A 123 17.60 -0.90 -4.55
N ALA A 124 18.18 -1.79 -5.36
CA ALA A 124 19.09 -2.84 -4.91
C ALA A 124 20.44 -2.79 -5.64
N ASP A 125 21.48 -3.32 -4.99
CA ASP A 125 22.80 -3.56 -5.60
C ASP A 125 22.80 -4.93 -6.30
N LEU A 126 21.94 -5.07 -7.29
CA LEU A 126 21.72 -6.28 -8.10
C LEU A 126 21.62 -5.86 -9.57
N SER A 127 21.95 -6.78 -10.47
CA SER A 127 21.73 -6.54 -11.90
C SER A 127 20.23 -6.50 -12.23
N LEU A 128 19.88 -5.83 -13.33
CA LEU A 128 18.50 -5.76 -13.79
C LEU A 128 17.91 -7.16 -14.07
N GLU A 129 18.73 -8.06 -14.63
CA GLU A 129 18.34 -9.45 -14.93
C GLU A 129 17.98 -10.23 -13.66
N GLU A 130 18.77 -10.08 -12.60
CA GLU A 130 18.48 -10.70 -11.31
C GLU A 130 17.17 -10.15 -10.72
N ILE A 131 17.00 -8.83 -10.72
CA ILE A 131 15.78 -8.18 -10.23
C ILE A 131 14.56 -8.67 -11.01
N GLU A 132 14.62 -8.66 -12.34
CA GLU A 132 13.53 -9.14 -13.21
C GLU A 132 13.19 -10.60 -12.93
N SER A 133 14.20 -11.47 -12.77
CA SER A 133 13.97 -12.89 -12.46
C SER A 133 13.22 -13.09 -11.13
N PHE A 134 13.58 -12.34 -10.08
CA PHE A 134 12.91 -12.42 -8.79
C PHE A 134 11.51 -11.82 -8.86
N VAL A 135 11.34 -10.67 -9.52
CA VAL A 135 10.04 -10.02 -9.69
C VAL A 135 9.08 -10.90 -10.47
N LEU A 136 9.51 -11.54 -11.56
CA LEU A 136 8.67 -12.47 -12.31
C LEU A 136 8.31 -13.71 -11.48
N LYS A 137 9.24 -14.22 -10.67
CA LYS A 137 9.00 -15.38 -9.79
C LYS A 137 7.94 -15.10 -8.72
N TYR A 138 7.96 -13.91 -8.12
CA TYR A 138 7.08 -13.57 -6.98
C TYR A 138 5.91 -12.66 -7.34
N VAL A 139 6.12 -11.60 -8.09
CA VAL A 139 5.02 -10.69 -8.48
C VAL A 139 4.32 -11.20 -9.74
N GLY A 140 5.08 -11.75 -10.70
CA GLY A 140 4.52 -12.29 -11.95
C GLY A 140 3.63 -13.53 -11.78
N THR A 141 3.70 -14.20 -10.62
CA THR A 141 2.85 -15.36 -10.28
C THR A 141 1.57 -15.00 -9.54
N VAL A 142 1.37 -13.72 -9.21
CA VAL A 142 0.12 -13.26 -8.59
C VAL A 142 -1.02 -13.35 -9.64
N PRO A 143 -2.17 -13.95 -9.30
CA PRO A 143 -3.28 -14.05 -10.24
C PRO A 143 -3.71 -12.66 -10.74
N PRO A 144 -3.93 -12.48 -12.05
CA PRO A 144 -4.34 -11.19 -12.57
C PRO A 144 -5.73 -10.83 -12.03
N SER A 145 -5.88 -9.59 -11.57
CA SER A 145 -7.20 -9.00 -11.35
C SER A 145 -7.97 -8.97 -12.68
N GLN A 146 -9.27 -9.26 -12.67
CA GLN A 146 -10.09 -9.31 -13.90
C GLN A 146 -10.32 -7.93 -14.56
N GLY A 147 -9.50 -6.91 -14.26
CA GLY A 147 -9.54 -5.61 -14.90
C GLY A 147 -8.77 -5.59 -16.21
N LYS A 148 -9.43 -5.14 -17.28
CA LYS A 148 -8.78 -4.89 -18.57
C LYS A 148 -8.03 -3.56 -18.48
N HIS A 149 -6.73 -3.59 -18.17
CA HIS A 149 -5.86 -2.44 -18.38
C HIS A 149 -4.83 -2.75 -19.46
N VAL A 150 -4.88 -1.98 -20.55
CA VAL A 150 -3.89 -2.03 -21.64
C VAL A 150 -2.61 -1.40 -21.11
N LEU A 151 -1.53 -2.17 -21.05
CA LEU A 151 -0.19 -1.67 -20.74
C LEU A 151 0.18 -0.60 -21.77
N ARG A 152 0.17 0.67 -21.36
CA ARG A 152 0.70 1.78 -22.14
C ARG A 152 2.13 2.05 -21.68
N GLY A 153 3.09 1.61 -22.49
CA GLY A 153 4.44 2.20 -22.57
C GLY A 153 5.42 1.86 -21.47
N THR A 154 6.09 0.71 -21.59
CA THR A 154 7.29 0.33 -20.81
C THR A 154 8.56 1.13 -21.20
N GLN A 155 8.43 2.27 -21.89
CA GLN A 155 9.58 2.99 -22.47
C GLN A 155 9.94 4.32 -21.80
N ASP A 156 9.04 4.94 -21.01
CA ASP A 156 9.34 6.26 -20.43
C ASP A 156 10.10 6.21 -19.08
N VAL A 157 10.04 5.09 -18.34
CA VAL A 157 10.66 4.99 -17.00
C VAL A 157 12.18 4.77 -17.05
N LEU A 158 12.72 4.35 -18.20
CA LEU A 158 14.14 4.00 -18.36
C LEU A 158 15.06 5.22 -18.58
N GLU A 159 14.54 6.39 -18.99
CA GLU A 159 15.38 7.58 -19.20
C GLU A 159 15.62 8.40 -17.91
N GLU A 160 14.74 8.30 -16.90
CA GLU A 160 14.81 9.18 -15.73
C GLU A 160 15.73 8.65 -14.60
N MET A 161 16.10 7.36 -14.62
CA MET A 161 16.98 6.75 -13.60
C MET A 161 18.49 6.99 -13.83
N ARG A 162 18.86 7.83 -14.80
CA ARG A 162 20.27 8.16 -15.03
C ARG A 162 20.76 9.19 -14.01
N MET A 163 21.51 8.66 -13.03
CA MET A 163 22.33 9.34 -12.03
C MET A 163 21.63 9.74 -10.72
N LYS A 164 21.88 8.93 -9.69
CA LYS A 164 22.63 9.35 -8.50
C LYS A 164 22.98 8.12 -7.66
N THR A 165 24.28 7.79 -7.63
CA THR A 165 24.84 6.77 -6.74
C THR A 165 24.65 7.22 -5.30
N VAL A 166 23.72 6.58 -4.59
CA VAL A 166 23.48 6.77 -3.15
C VAL A 166 23.38 5.39 -2.50
N ARG A 167 23.92 5.31 -1.29
CA ARG A 167 24.15 4.10 -0.48
C ARG A 167 22.96 3.11 -0.50
N PRO A 168 23.20 1.80 -0.63
CA PRO A 168 22.15 0.85 -0.97
C PRO A 168 21.19 0.65 0.21
N SER A 169 19.93 1.02 -0.02
CA SER A 169 18.79 0.66 0.81
C SER A 169 17.73 0.15 -0.16
N VAL A 170 17.34 -1.12 -0.04
CA VAL A 170 16.19 -1.65 -0.78
C VAL A 170 14.97 -0.88 -0.32
N LYS A 171 14.45 -0.04 -1.21
CA LYS A 171 13.14 0.58 -1.11
C LYS A 171 12.28 -0.10 -2.14
N VAL A 172 11.38 -0.95 -1.66
CA VAL A 172 10.20 -1.31 -2.41
C VAL A 172 9.17 -0.25 -2.13
N CYS A 173 8.92 0.65 -3.08
CA CYS A 173 7.84 1.64 -2.97
C CYS A 173 6.70 1.15 -3.84
N MET A 174 5.56 0.94 -3.21
CA MET A 174 4.31 0.62 -3.86
C MET A 174 3.42 1.85 -3.75
N CYS A 175 3.03 2.44 -4.86
CA CYS A 175 2.13 3.59 -4.90
C CYS A 175 0.84 3.14 -5.58
N MET A 176 -0.31 3.40 -4.97
CA MET A 176 -1.56 2.83 -5.43
C MET A 176 -2.72 3.81 -5.32
N TYR A 177 -3.09 4.42 -6.43
CA TYR A 177 -4.11 5.47 -6.50
C TYR A 177 -5.47 5.02 -5.97
N MET A 178 -5.99 5.77 -5.01
CA MET A 178 -7.31 5.58 -4.44
C MET A 178 -8.42 5.96 -5.43
N CYS A 179 -9.09 4.97 -6.01
CA CYS A 179 -10.40 5.14 -6.66
C CYS A 179 -11.46 4.42 -5.84
N LEU A 180 -11.94 5.05 -4.77
CA LEU A 180 -13.08 4.57 -3.99
C LEU A 180 -14.36 4.63 -4.83
N CYS A 181 -14.63 3.55 -5.55
CA CYS A 181 -15.93 3.25 -6.15
C CYS A 181 -16.95 2.96 -5.04
N MET A 182 -17.74 3.97 -4.65
CA MET A 182 -19.08 3.74 -4.15
C MET A 182 -20.10 4.28 -5.15
N GLY A 183 -20.56 3.37 -6.01
CA GLY A 183 -21.80 3.55 -6.75
C GLY A 183 -22.97 3.56 -5.78
N ARG A 184 -23.76 4.64 -5.84
CA ARG A 184 -25.18 4.76 -5.53
C ARG A 184 -25.76 3.77 -4.49
N THR A 185 -26.03 4.28 -3.30
CA THR A 185 -27.24 3.90 -2.56
C THR A 185 -27.82 5.14 -1.89
N HIS A 186 -28.79 5.75 -2.58
CA HIS A 186 -29.82 6.54 -1.91
C HIS A 186 -30.68 5.58 -1.09
N ILE A 187 -30.73 5.76 0.22
CA ILE A 187 -31.91 5.38 1.01
C ILE A 187 -32.16 6.53 1.99
N ILE A 188 -33.42 6.93 2.00
CA ILE A 188 -34.08 8.02 2.71
C ILE A 188 -33.96 7.84 4.22
#